data_AF-A0A9D5STB0-F1
#
_entry.id   AF-A0A9D5STB0-F1
#
_cell.length_a   1.000
_cell.length_b   1.000
_cell.length_c   1.000
_cell.angle_alpha   90.00
_cell.angle_beta   90.00
_cell.angle_gamma   90.00
#
_symmetry.space_group_name_H-M   'P 1'
#
loop_
_entity.id
_entity.type
_entity.pdbx_description
1 polymer ?
#
loop_
_entity_poly.entity_id
_entity_poly.type
_entity_poly.pdbx_seq_one_letter_code
_entity_poly.pdbx_strand_id
1 'polypeptide(L)' 'YELPTIEEIRAHCKASLESMWDEVKRFDNPHNYYVDLSQKLWDLKYGMIKKQRHK' A
#
# COMPACT_ATOMS: atom_id res chain seq x y z
N TYR A 1 18.96 -7.84 15.44
CA TYR A 1 18.02 -6.98 14.71
C TYR A 1 17.88 -5.74 15.57
N GLU A 2 18.33 -4.60 15.07
CA GLU A 2 18.23 -3.34 15.81
C GLU A 2 16.85 -2.75 15.57
N LEU A 3 16.17 -2.37 16.65
CA LEU A 3 14.87 -1.72 16.60
C LEU A 3 15.08 -0.20 16.56
N PRO A 4 14.35 0.52 15.71
CA PRO A 4 14.38 1.98 15.73
C PRO A 4 13.79 2.51 17.03
N THR A 5 14.26 3.69 17.42
CA THR A 5 13.72 4.46 18.55
C THR A 5 12.32 4.99 18.24
N ILE A 6 11.59 5.39 19.27
CA ILE A 6 10.26 5.97 19.12
C ILE A 6 10.32 7.30 18.33
N GLU A 7 11.39 8.05 18.52
CA GLU A 7 11.67 9.31 17.83
C GLU A 7 11.87 9.08 16.33
N GLU A 8 12.64 8.05 15.96
CA GLU A 8 12.86 7.66 14.56
C GLU A 8 11.57 7.17 13.90
N ILE A 9 10.77 6.36 14.59
CA ILE A 9 9.47 5.91 14.10
C ILE A 9 8.55 7.11 13.87
N ARG A 10 8.47 8.05 14.82
CA ARG A 10 7.65 9.25 14.70
C ARG A 10 8.10 10.13 13.53
N ALA A 11 9.41 10.35 13.39
CA ALA A 11 9.97 11.14 12.29
C ALA A 11 9.66 10.50 10.94
N HIS A 12 9.81 9.18 10.84
CA HIS A 12 9.48 8.42 9.64
C HIS A 12 8.01 8.55 9.25
N CYS A 13 7.09 8.31 10.19
CA CYS A 13 5.66 8.45 9.95
C CYS A 13 5.29 9.88 9.49
N LYS A 14 5.87 10.91 10.10
CA LYS A 14 5.64 12.30 9.71
C LYS A 14 6.09 12.55 8.27
N ALA A 15 7.30 12.14 7.91
CA ALA A 15 7.83 12.28 6.56
C ALA A 15 7.01 11.51 5.51
N SER A 16 6.53 10.31 5.85
CA SER A 16 5.65 9.53 4.96
C SER A 16 4.29 10.20 4.74
N LEU A 17 3.71 10.83 5.76
CA LEU A 17 2.44 11.56 5.62
C LEU A 17 2.60 12.85 4.81
N GLU A 18 3.75 13.52 4.93
CA GLU A 18 4.08 14.72 4.15
C GLU A 18 4.20 14.42 2.64
N SER A 19 4.58 13.21 2.24
CA SER A 19 4.67 12.83 0.82
C SER A 19 3.32 12.45 0.18
N MET A 20 2.26 12.33 0.97
CA MET A 20 0.91 11.98 0.50
C MET A 20 0.09 13.22 0.14
N TRP A 21 -0.79 13.09 -0.86
CA TRP A 21 -1.71 14.14 -1.29
C TRP A 21 -2.78 14.44 -0.23
N ASP A 22 -3.17 15.71 -0.12
CA ASP A 22 -4.10 16.21 0.91
C ASP A 22 -5.49 15.57 0.78
N GLU A 23 -5.90 15.24 -0.44
CA GLU A 23 -7.15 14.57 -0.80
C GLU A 23 -7.30 13.17 -0.18
N VAL A 24 -6.18 12.45 -0.04
CA VAL A 24 -6.13 11.12 0.57
C VAL A 24 -6.10 11.24 2.10
N LYS A 25 -5.62 12.37 2.64
CA LYS A 25 -5.49 12.64 4.08
C LYS A 25 -6.75 13.22 4.72
N ARG A 26 -7.80 13.52 3.96
CA ARG A 26 -9.05 14.10 4.50
C ARG A 26 -9.74 13.15 5.48
N PHE A 27 -10.21 13.67 6.61
CA PHE A 27 -10.98 12.89 7.60
C PHE A 27 -12.39 12.53 7.09
N ASP A 28 -13.02 13.44 6.36
CA ASP A 28 -14.32 13.24 5.73
C ASP A 28 -14.17 13.02 4.22
N ASN A 29 -14.78 11.95 3.73
CA ASN A 29 -14.77 11.55 2.32
C ASN A 29 -13.34 11.53 1.69
N PRO A 30 -12.41 10.70 2.18
CA PRO A 30 -11.07 10.58 1.60
C PRO A 30 -11.14 10.07 0.16
N HIS A 31 -10.24 10.54 -0.70
CA HIS A 31 -10.12 9.97 -2.04
C HIS A 31 -9.57 8.54 -1.97
N ASN A 32 -10.16 7.64 -2.75
CA ASN A 32 -9.70 6.25 -2.84
C ASN A 32 -8.26 6.21 -3.36
N TYR A 33 -7.35 5.65 -2.57
CA TYR A 33 -5.98 5.39 -2.97
C TYR A 33 -5.91 4.09 -3.76
N TYR A 34 -5.80 4.20 -5.09
CA TYR A 34 -5.72 3.04 -5.97
C TYR A 34 -4.34 2.38 -5.85
N VAL A 35 -4.34 1.08 -5.55
CA VAL A 35 -3.13 0.27 -5.53
C VAL A 35 -3.18 -0.69 -6.69
N ASP A 36 -2.44 -0.35 -7.75
CA ASP A 36 -2.36 -1.17 -8.95
C ASP A 36 -1.32 -2.27 -8.81
N LEU A 37 -1.64 -3.43 -9.40
CA LEU A 37 -0.70 -4.52 -9.53
C LEU A 37 0.16 -4.28 -10.77
N SER A 38 1.46 -4.54 -10.66
CA SER A 38 2.28 -4.68 -11.86
C SER A 38 1.72 -5.80 -12.74
N GLN A 39 1.87 -5.68 -14.05
CA GLN A 39 1.34 -6.66 -15.00
C GLN A 39 1.74 -8.09 -14.65
N LYS A 40 3.03 -8.30 -14.31
CA LYS A 40 3.56 -9.61 -13.91
C LYS A 40 2.87 -10.19 -12.66
N LEU A 41 2.56 -9.35 -11.67
CA LEU A 41 1.88 -9.78 -10.44
C LEU A 41 0.40 -10.08 -10.71
N TRP A 42 -0.24 -9.28 -11.55
CA TRP A 42 -1.61 -9.53 -12.00
C TRP A 42 -1.72 -10.86 -12.75
N ASP A 43 -0.81 -11.12 -13.70
CA ASP A 43 -0.75 -12.36 -14.48
C ASP A 43 -0.55 -13.58 -13.58
N LEU A 44 0.34 -13.47 -12.58
CA LEU A 44 0.55 -14.53 -11.60
C LEU A 44 -0.73 -14.83 -10.80
N LYS A 45 -1.35 -13.79 -10.23
CA LYS A 45 -2.61 -13.91 -9.47
C LYS A 45 -3.70 -14.57 -10.32
N TYR A 46 -3.89 -14.08 -11.54
CA TYR A 46 -4.93 -14.58 -12.43
C TYR A 46 -4.64 -16.03 -12.89
N GLY A 47 -3.38 -16.35 -13.15
CA GLY A 47 -2.95 -17.71 -13.48
C GLY A 47 -3.20 -18.70 -12.34
N MET A 48 -2.95 -18.31 -11.09
CA MET A 48 -3.25 -19.15 -9.91
C MET A 48 -4.76 -19.38 -9.75
N ILE A 49 -5.58 -18.34 -9.89
CA ILE A 49 -7.04 -18.44 -9.80
C ILE A 49 -7.59 -19.38 -10.87
N LYS A 50 -7.12 -19.28 -12.12
CA LYS A 50 -7.53 -20.19 -13.20
C LYS A 50 -7.20 -21.64 -12.88
N LYS A 51 -5.97 -21.93 -12.42
CA LYS A 51 -5.55 -23.30 -12.10
C LYS A 51 -6.43 -23.93 -11.01
N GLN A 52 -6.84 -23.16 -10.01
CA GLN A 52 -7.71 -23.65 -8.93
C GLN A 52 -9.15 -23.86 -9.39
N ARG A 53 -9.65 -23.08 -10.35
CA ARG A 53 -11.01 -23.20 -10.90
C ARG A 53 -11.19 -24.37 -11.87
N HIS A 54 -10.10 -24.92 -12.41
CA HIS A 54 -10.08 -26.07 -13.32
C HIS A 54 -9.70 -27.40 -12.64
N LYS A 55 -9.66 -27.42 -11.30
CA LYS A 55 -9.57 -28.61 -10.46
C LYS A 55 -10.97 -28.94 -9.93
#